data_AF-A0A9D0XL67-F1
#
_entry.id   AF-A0A9D0XL67-F1
#
_cell.length_a   1.000
_cell.length_b   1.000
_cell.length_c   1.000
_cell.angle_alpha   90.00
_cell.angle_beta   90.00
_cell.angle_gamma   90.00
#
_symmetry.space_group_name_H-M   'P 1'
#
loop_
_entity.id
_entity.type
_entity.pdbx_description
1 polymer ?
#
loop_
_entity_poly.entity_id
_entity_poly.type
_entity_poly.pdbx_seq_one_letter_code
_entity_poly.pdbx_strand_id
1 'polypeptide(L)'
;MKNKIRHIYDLNQLLKNEKIHAFFESNKFEELLLKIANEDVLSFKNNNEWLKHPPSKAMIFKNTDAVWAKLKSTYFSSFKELVYGDLSNEQDILKTISFIQEKIKLLTGK
;
A
#
# COMPACT_ATOMS: atom_id res chain seq x y z
N MET A 1 13.32 -6.10 6.57
CA MET A 1 11.85 -6.32 6.40
C MET A 1 11.01 -5.66 7.47
N LYS A 2 11.51 -5.48 8.72
CA LYS A 2 10.77 -4.79 9.80
C LYS A 2 10.24 -3.40 9.43
N ASN A 3 10.91 -2.61 8.60
CA ASN A 3 10.38 -1.30 8.18
C ASN A 3 9.14 -1.40 7.29
N LYS A 4 8.98 -2.51 6.55
CA LYS A 4 7.87 -2.70 5.61
C LYS A 4 6.55 -3.06 6.29
N ILE A 5 6.60 -3.65 7.49
CA ILE A 5 5.37 -3.97 8.24
C ILE A 5 4.66 -2.70 8.74
N ARG A 6 5.44 -1.67 9.07
CA ARG A 6 4.90 -0.35 9.42
C ARG A 6 4.11 0.25 8.26
N HIS A 7 4.59 0.15 7.02
CA HIS A 7 3.85 0.67 5.88
C HIS A 7 2.49 -0.03 5.66
N ILE A 8 2.41 -1.35 5.86
CA ILE A 8 1.14 -2.07 5.77
C ILE A 8 0.17 -1.62 6.86
N TYR A 9 0.68 -1.46 8.08
CA TYR A 9 -0.09 -0.91 9.19
C TYR A 9 -0.58 0.51 8.90
N ASP A 10 0.31 1.40 8.48
CA ASP A 10 -0.01 2.81 8.20
C ASP A 10 -1.08 2.92 7.11
N LEU A 11 -0.97 2.15 6.02
CA LEU A 11 -1.98 2.13 4.95
C LEU A 11 -3.36 1.67 5.47
N ASN A 12 -3.40 0.64 6.31
CA ASN A 12 -4.64 0.19 6.93
C ASN A 12 -5.22 1.24 7.88
N GLN A 13 -4.39 1.89 8.70
CA GLN A 13 -4.84 2.94 9.62
C GLN A 13 -5.33 4.19 8.87
N LEU A 14 -4.65 4.60 7.81
CA LEU A 14 -5.06 5.72 6.96
C LEU A 14 -6.42 5.45 6.34
N LEU A 15 -6.65 4.24 5.83
CA LEU A 15 -7.92 3.87 5.18
C LEU A 15 -9.09 3.66 6.15
N LYS A 16 -8.84 3.55 7.46
CA LYS A 16 -9.90 3.63 8.48
C LYS A 16 -10.43 5.05 8.66
N ASN A 17 -9.69 6.07 8.26
CA ASN A 17 -10.16 7.45 8.31
C ASN A 17 -11.11 7.71 7.13
N GLU A 18 -12.37 8.02 7.41
CA GLU A 18 -13.41 8.22 6.39
C GLU A 18 -13.04 9.26 5.32
N LYS A 19 -12.38 10.36 5.71
CA LYS A 19 -11.97 11.41 4.76
C LYS A 19 -10.90 10.91 3.82
N ILE A 20 -9.96 10.12 4.33
CA ILE A 20 -8.89 9.52 3.52
C ILE A 20 -9.45 8.41 2.64
N HIS A 21 -10.37 7.59 3.15
CA HIS A 21 -11.08 6.58 2.37
C HIS A 21 -11.83 7.21 1.20
N ALA A 22 -12.65 8.22 1.47
CA ALA A 22 -13.40 8.94 0.44
C ALA A 22 -12.47 9.61 -0.59
N PHE A 23 -11.35 10.18 -0.14
CA PHE A 23 -10.33 10.71 -1.05
C PHE A 23 -9.73 9.61 -1.93
N PHE A 24 -9.32 8.48 -1.33
CA PHE A 24 -8.71 7.34 -2.02
C PHE A 24 -9.62 6.76 -3.10
N GLU A 25 -10.93 6.69 -2.84
CA GLU A 25 -11.91 6.21 -3.81
C GLU A 25 -12.18 7.22 -4.95
N SER A 26 -11.99 8.51 -4.69
CA SER A 26 -12.29 9.57 -5.67
C SER A 26 -11.32 9.59 -6.87
N ASN A 27 -11.71 10.33 -7.91
CA ASN A 27 -10.83 10.61 -9.06
C ASN A 27 -9.65 11.52 -8.70
N LYS A 28 -9.75 12.30 -7.61
CA LYS A 28 -8.66 13.17 -7.16
C LYS A 28 -7.43 12.37 -6.74
N PHE A 29 -7.62 11.17 -6.19
CA PHE A 29 -6.52 10.27 -5.89
C PHE A 29 -5.81 9.79 -7.16
N GLU A 30 -6.57 9.45 -8.20
CA GLU A 30 -6.02 9.06 -9.51
C GLU A 30 -5.21 10.19 -10.14
N GLU A 31 -5.78 11.41 -10.17
CA GLU A 31 -5.09 12.60 -10.66
C GLU A 31 -3.79 12.88 -9.89
N LEU A 32 -3.85 12.80 -8.55
CA LEU A 32 -2.67 12.99 -7.71
C LEU A 32 -1.61 11.91 -7.97
N LEU A 33 -2.02 10.64 -8.06
CA LEU A 33 -1.10 9.53 -8.27
C LEU A 33 -0.39 9.64 -9.63
N LEU A 34 -1.13 9.98 -10.69
CA LEU A 34 -0.55 10.18 -12.02
C LEU A 34 0.38 11.40 -12.06
N LYS A 35 0.00 12.49 -11.38
CA LYS A 35 0.85 13.67 -11.25
C LYS A 35 2.19 13.33 -10.59
N ILE A 36 2.16 12.63 -9.45
CA ILE A 36 3.37 12.21 -8.73
C ILE A 36 4.22 11.27 -9.60
N ALA A 37 3.60 10.30 -10.28
CA ALA A 37 4.32 9.38 -11.17
C ALA A 37 5.07 10.12 -12.28
N ASN A 38 4.44 11.13 -12.90
CA ASN A 38 5.08 11.96 -13.92
C ASN A 38 6.21 12.83 -13.35
N GLU A 39 6.02 13.42 -12.17
CA GLU A 39 7.05 14.20 -11.48
C GLU A 39 8.26 13.34 -11.07
N ASP A 40 8.03 12.10 -10.63
CA ASP A 40 9.09 11.16 -10.29
C ASP A 40 9.93 10.79 -11.52
N VAL A 41 9.31 10.54 -12.68
CA VAL A 41 10.02 10.27 -13.94
C VAL A 41 10.97 11.42 -14.32
N LEU A 42 10.54 12.66 -14.12
CA LEU A 42 11.35 13.84 -14.41
C LEU A 42 12.47 14.05 -13.37
N SER A 43 12.20 13.73 -12.11
CA SER A 43 13.11 13.99 -10.98
C SER A 43 14.23 12.97 -10.87
N PHE A 44 13.98 11.70 -11.21
CA PHE A 44 14.98 10.64 -11.12
C PHE A 44 15.72 10.43 -12.44
N LYS A 45 16.90 11.05 -12.57
CA LYS A 45 17.78 10.91 -13.75
C LYS A 45 18.54 9.57 -13.82
N ASN A 46 18.65 8.82 -12.71
CA ASN A 46 19.30 7.50 -12.61
C ASN A 46 18.48 6.59 -11.66
N ASN A 47 18.61 5.26 -11.77
CA ASN A 47 17.91 4.25 -10.95
C ASN A 47 16.36 4.36 -10.98
N ASN A 48 15.79 4.82 -12.10
CA ASN A 48 14.34 4.99 -12.30
C ASN A 48 13.65 3.76 -12.93
N GLU A 49 14.35 2.64 -13.08
CA GLU A 49 13.81 1.42 -13.72
C GLU A 49 12.53 0.91 -13.06
N TRP A 50 12.36 1.16 -11.76
CA TRP A 50 11.14 0.81 -11.02
C TRP A 50 9.91 1.61 -11.46
N LEU A 51 10.08 2.82 -12.00
CA LEU A 51 8.99 3.64 -12.55
C LEU A 51 8.37 3.03 -13.82
N LYS A 52 9.10 2.13 -14.50
CA LYS A 52 8.58 1.38 -15.66
C LYS A 52 7.57 0.29 -15.26
N HIS A 53 7.49 -0.03 -13.97
CA HIS A 53 6.58 -1.05 -13.46
C HIS A 53 5.40 -0.41 -12.75
N PRO A 54 4.15 -0.71 -13.18
CA PRO A 54 2.96 -0.26 -12.48
C PRO A 54 3.00 -0.64 -10.99
N PRO A 55 2.65 0.27 -10.05
CA PRO A 55 2.65 -0.05 -8.63
C PRO A 55 1.77 -1.26 -8.27
N SER A 56 0.71 -1.52 -9.07
CA SER A 56 -0.14 -2.71 -8.98
C SER A 56 0.60 -4.04 -9.16
N LYS A 57 1.80 -4.04 -9.77
CA LYS A 57 2.67 -5.21 -9.92
C LYS A 57 3.65 -5.42 -8.75
N ALA A 58 3.61 -4.57 -7.72
CA ALA A 58 4.48 -4.74 -6.56
C ALA A 58 4.28 -6.11 -5.90
N MET A 59 5.35 -6.66 -5.33
CA MET A 59 5.36 -8.02 -4.77
C MET A 59 4.29 -8.23 -3.68
N ILE A 60 3.96 -7.20 -2.92
CA ILE A 60 2.92 -7.22 -1.89
C ILE A 60 1.52 -7.48 -2.47
N PHE A 61 1.28 -7.10 -3.72
CA PHE A 61 0.01 -7.31 -4.43
C PHE A 61 0.04 -8.58 -5.28
N LYS A 62 1.18 -8.87 -5.91
CA LYS A 62 1.31 -10.06 -6.77
C LYS A 62 1.28 -11.36 -5.97
N ASN A 63 1.91 -11.37 -4.78
CA ASN A 63 2.08 -12.55 -3.94
C ASN A 63 1.60 -12.27 -2.51
N THR A 64 0.41 -11.67 -2.36
CA THR A 64 -0.13 -11.18 -1.08
C THR A 64 0.00 -12.19 0.04
N ASP A 65 -0.53 -13.40 -0.12
CA ASP A 65 -0.53 -14.43 0.94
C ASP A 65 0.88 -14.84 1.35
N ALA A 66 1.76 -15.06 0.37
CA ALA A 66 3.13 -15.47 0.63
C ALA A 66 3.97 -14.36 1.29
N VAL A 67 3.72 -13.10 0.94
CA VAL A 67 4.37 -11.96 1.58
C VAL A 67 3.83 -11.76 2.99
N TRP A 68 2.51 -11.80 3.16
CA TRP A 68 1.86 -11.65 4.45
C TRP A 68 2.25 -12.76 5.43
N ALA A 69 2.34 -14.02 4.98
CA ALA A 69 2.80 -15.15 5.80
C ALA A 69 4.19 -14.91 6.41
N LYS A 70 5.09 -14.21 5.70
CA LYS A 70 6.43 -13.86 6.19
C LYS A 70 6.40 -12.68 7.18
N LEU A 71 5.38 -11.84 7.14
CA LEU A 71 5.28 -10.61 7.91
C LEU A 71 4.39 -10.76 9.16
N LYS A 72 3.37 -11.62 9.12
CA LYS A 72 2.33 -11.73 10.16
C LYS A 72 2.88 -12.07 11.54
N SER A 73 3.93 -12.90 11.62
CA SER A 73 4.58 -13.21 12.90
C SER A 73 5.18 -11.95 13.52
N THR A 74 5.84 -11.08 12.74
CA THR A 74 6.38 -9.81 13.26
C THR A 74 5.26 -8.83 13.60
N TYR A 75 4.20 -8.79 12.79
CA TYR A 75 3.03 -7.92 13.01
C TYR A 75 2.35 -8.18 14.35
N PHE A 76 2.06 -9.44 14.66
CA PHE A 76 1.34 -9.82 15.88
C PHE A 76 2.23 -10.01 17.12
N SER A 77 3.56 -9.90 16.98
CA SER A 77 4.52 -9.97 18.09
C SER A 77 5.14 -8.60 18.36
N SER A 78 6.45 -8.45 18.09
CA SER A 78 7.24 -7.26 18.39
C SER A 78 6.69 -5.95 17.79
N PHE A 79 5.96 -5.99 16.67
CA PHE A 79 5.37 -4.76 16.12
C PHE A 79 4.15 -4.28 16.90
N LYS A 80 3.33 -5.22 17.43
CA LYS A 80 2.16 -4.90 18.25
C LYS A 80 2.52 -4.07 19.47
N GLU A 81 3.69 -4.33 20.06
CA GLU A 81 4.22 -3.59 21.21
C GLU A 81 4.61 -2.14 20.88
N LEU A 82 4.74 -1.80 19.59
CA LEU A 82 5.18 -0.49 19.12
C LEU A 82 4.02 0.41 18.65
N VAL A 83 2.77 -0.07 18.73
CA VAL A 83 1.59 0.68 18.29
C VAL A 83 0.63 0.91 19.45
N TYR A 84 -0.05 2.06 19.40
CA TYR A 84 -1.10 2.40 20.36
C TYR A 84 -2.46 2.02 19.77
N GLY A 85 -3.36 1.51 20.62
CA GLY A 85 -4.71 1.13 20.24
C GLY A 85 -4.81 -0.27 19.62
N ASP A 86 -5.97 -0.55 19.01
CA ASP A 86 -6.26 -1.88 18.49
C ASP A 86 -5.57 -2.14 17.15
N LEU A 87 -4.80 -3.22 17.13
CA LEU A 87 -4.17 -3.74 15.93
C LEU A 87 -5.21 -4.51 15.10
N SER A 88 -5.30 -4.19 13.81
CA SER A 88 -6.19 -4.90 12.89
C SER A 88 -5.88 -6.39 12.85
N ASN A 89 -6.93 -7.20 12.69
CA ASN A 89 -6.73 -8.63 12.46
C ASN A 89 -6.20 -8.90 11.04
N GLU A 90 -5.78 -10.14 10.80
CA GLU A 90 -5.23 -10.57 9.50
C GLU A 90 -6.22 -10.35 8.34
N GLN A 91 -7.50 -10.59 8.56
CA GLN A 91 -8.53 -10.47 7.52
C GLN A 91 -8.68 -9.02 7.07
N ASP A 92 -8.66 -8.07 8.00
CA ASP A 92 -8.78 -6.64 7.69
C ASP A 92 -7.54 -6.11 6.96
N ILE A 93 -6.35 -6.58 7.34
CA ILE A 93 -5.11 -6.25 6.61
C ILE A 93 -5.16 -6.78 5.17
N LEU A 94 -5.57 -8.03 4.97
CA LEU A 94 -5.66 -8.62 3.64
C LEU A 94 -6.70 -7.89 2.78
N LYS A 95 -7.87 -7.56 3.35
CA LYS A 95 -8.88 -6.73 2.68
C LYS A 95 -8.32 -5.38 2.24
N THR A 96 -7.56 -4.70 3.11
CA THR A 96 -6.91 -3.44 2.75
C THR A 96 -5.93 -3.61 1.59
N ILE A 97 -5.09 -4.65 1.61
CA ILE A 97 -4.11 -4.89 0.53
C ILE A 97 -4.83 -5.15 -0.79
N SER A 98 -5.88 -5.97 -0.78
CA SER A 98 -6.70 -6.25 -1.95
C SER A 98 -7.40 -4.99 -2.47
N PHE A 99 -8.02 -4.20 -1.60
CA PHE A 99 -8.69 -2.95 -1.97
C PHE A 99 -7.73 -1.96 -2.65
N ILE A 100 -6.53 -1.78 -2.11
CA ILE A 100 -5.50 -0.92 -2.70
C ILE A 100 -5.07 -1.47 -4.06
N GLN A 101 -4.84 -2.79 -4.17
CA GLN A 101 -4.46 -3.43 -5.43
C GLN A 101 -5.49 -3.18 -6.53
N GLU A 102 -6.78 -3.39 -6.22
CA GLU A 102 -7.88 -3.20 -7.15
C GLU A 102 -7.95 -1.75 -7.63
N LYS A 103 -7.93 -0.79 -6.69
CA LYS A 103 -7.95 0.63 -7.04
C LYS A 103 -6.79 0.98 -7.97
N ILE A 104 -5.55 0.64 -7.63
CA ILE A 104 -4.36 0.97 -8.44
C ILE A 104 -4.36 0.22 -9.79
N LYS A 105 -4.86 -1.02 -9.83
CA LYS A 105 -4.94 -1.79 -11.08
C LYS A 105 -5.88 -1.11 -12.09
N LEU A 106 -7.01 -0.56 -11.63
CA LEU A 106 -7.93 0.20 -12.49
C LEU A 106 -7.27 1.43 -13.14
N LEU A 107 -6.30 2.05 -12.48
CA LEU A 107 -5.59 3.25 -12.98
C LEU A 107 -4.50 2.90 -14.01
N THR A 108 -4.05 1.65 -14.04
CA THR A 108 -2.90 1.20 -14.86
C THR A 108 -3.31 0.34 -16.05
N GLY A 109 -4.62 0.06 -16.19
CA GLY A 109 -5.21 -0.71 -17.29
C GLY A 109 -6.14 0.09 -18.21
N LYS A 110 -6.20 1.41 -18.07
CA LYS A 110 -6.75 2.35 -19.06
C LYS A 110 -5.61 2.85 -19.93
#